data_AF-E6KQA2-F1
#
_entry.id   AF-E6KQA2-F1
#
_cell.length_a   1.000
_cell.length_b   1.000
_cell.length_c   1.000
_cell.angle_alpha   90.00
_cell.angle_beta   90.00
_cell.angle_gamma   90.00
#
_symmetry.space_group_name_H-M   'P 1'
#
loop_
_entity.id
_entity.type
_entity.pdbx_description
1 polymer ?
#
loop_
_entity_poly.entity_id
_entity_poly.type
_entity_poly.pdbx_seq_one_letter_code
_entity_poly.pdbx_strand_id
1 'polypeptide(L)'
;MGSIADLLGDQLRAGLAQLADAEAPPEDDAPSSGGESASDASERARIIAMEAAADEAEIDPARVRGRDSLRGDLDLDDISLYALVARIEREAKVTLADAEVETWVSLSDLLDSVSEAASNS
;
A
#
# COMPACT_ATOMS: atom_id res chain seq x y z
N MET A 1 35.02 18.86 -41.73
CA MET A 1 34.56 19.82 -40.70
C MET A 1 33.23 19.28 -40.18
N GLY A 2 33.21 18.67 -38.99
CA GLY A 2 32.00 18.06 -38.43
C GLY A 2 30.99 19.13 -38.01
N SER A 3 29.70 18.83 -38.17
CA SER A 3 28.62 19.76 -37.83
C SER A 3 28.39 19.78 -36.32
N ILE A 4 27.86 20.88 -35.78
CA ILE A 4 27.47 20.99 -34.36
C ILE A 4 26.51 19.86 -33.95
N ALA A 5 25.73 19.33 -34.91
CA ALA A 5 24.85 18.19 -34.72
C ALA A 5 25.61 16.88 -34.41
N ASP A 6 26.78 16.66 -35.02
CA ASP A 6 27.60 15.47 -34.78
C ASP A 6 28.21 15.51 -33.37
N LEU A 7 28.71 16.67 -32.96
CA LEU A 7 29.25 16.91 -31.62
C LEU A 7 28.19 16.73 -30.51
N LEU A 8 26.94 17.14 -30.77
CA LEU A 8 25.85 16.94 -29.81
C LEU A 8 25.45 15.46 -29.71
N GLY A 9 25.40 14.75 -30.83
CA GLY A 9 25.10 13.31 -30.86
C GLY A 9 26.12 12.48 -30.09
N ASP A 10 27.41 12.80 -30.25
CA ASP A 10 28.50 12.11 -29.56
C ASP A 10 28.49 12.37 -28.04
N GLN A 11 28.16 13.58 -27.60
CA GLN A 11 28.03 13.90 -26.17
C GLN A 11 26.86 13.18 -25.52
N LEU A 12 25.71 13.08 -26.20
CA LEU A 12 24.53 12.37 -25.71
C LEU A 12 24.77 10.86 -25.62
N ARG A 13 25.45 10.28 -26.61
CA ARG A 13 25.82 8.87 -26.62
C ARG A 13 26.85 8.54 -25.54
N ALA A 14 27.84 9.41 -25.34
CA ALA A 14 28.83 9.25 -24.27
C ALA A 14 28.17 9.35 -22.88
N GLY A 15 27.24 10.30 -22.67
CA GLY A 15 26.50 10.45 -21.42
C GLY A 15 25.62 9.23 -21.09
N LEU A 16 24.96 8.63 -22.10
CA LEU A 16 24.19 7.40 -21.91
C LEU A 16 25.06 6.17 -21.61
N ALA A 17 26.23 6.06 -22.27
CA ALA A 17 27.17 4.97 -21.97
C ALA A 17 27.74 5.09 -20.55
N GLN A 18 27.99 6.31 -20.06
CA GLN A 18 28.43 6.55 -18.68
C GLN A 18 27.37 6.22 -17.63
N LEU A 19 26.08 6.37 -17.93
CA LEU A 19 25.01 5.88 -17.06
C LEU A 19 24.91 4.35 -17.05
N ALA A 20 25.13 3.70 -18.18
CA ALA A 20 25.05 2.24 -18.31
C ALA A 20 26.28 1.52 -17.69
N ASP A 21 27.44 2.17 -17.66
CA ASP A 21 28.69 1.62 -17.12
C ASP A 21 28.86 1.87 -15.61
N ALA A 22 27.98 2.67 -15.01
CA ALA A 22 27.95 2.93 -13.56
C ALA A 22 27.25 1.82 -12.75
N GLU A 23 26.80 0.73 -13.39
CA GLU A 23 26.10 -0.36 -12.73
C GLU A 23 27.03 -1.56 -12.44
N ALA A 24 27.86 -1.42 -11.38
CA ALA A 24 28.24 -2.44 -10.39
C ALA A 24 29.48 -1.99 -9.57
N PRO A 25 29.75 -2.48 -8.33
CA PRO A 25 28.97 -3.20 -7.29
C PRO A 25 29.12 -2.48 -5.89
N PRO A 26 28.78 -2.97 -4.64
CA PRO A 26 28.45 -4.32 -4.15
C PRO A 26 27.27 -4.42 -3.10
N GLU A 27 26.91 -5.67 -2.74
CA GLU A 27 26.18 -6.15 -1.54
C GLU A 27 24.75 -5.64 -1.26
N ASP A 28 23.78 -6.50 -1.58
CA ASP A 28 22.43 -6.67 -1.00
C ASP A 28 21.64 -5.41 -0.57
N ASP A 29 21.06 -4.74 -1.54
CA ASP A 29 19.65 -4.30 -1.45
C ASP A 29 19.14 -4.06 -2.88
N ALA A 30 19.01 -5.15 -3.63
CA ALA A 30 18.22 -5.10 -4.85
C ALA A 30 16.77 -4.84 -4.44
N PRO A 31 16.07 -3.81 -4.96
CA PRO A 31 14.63 -3.79 -4.87
C PRO A 31 14.15 -4.98 -5.69
N SER A 32 13.78 -6.05 -4.98
CA SER A 32 13.22 -7.24 -5.57
C SER A 32 12.02 -6.83 -6.40
N SER A 33 12.21 -6.77 -7.72
CA SER A 33 11.15 -7.09 -8.68
C SER A 33 10.96 -8.61 -8.64
N GLY A 34 10.64 -9.12 -7.46
CA GLY A 34 10.26 -10.49 -7.14
C GLY A 34 8.87 -10.41 -6.54
N GLY A 35 7.99 -11.36 -6.89
CA GLY A 35 6.59 -11.35 -6.48
C GLY A 35 6.43 -10.98 -5.01
N GLU A 36 5.57 -10.01 -4.75
CA GLU A 36 5.12 -9.61 -3.42
C GLU A 36 4.74 -10.88 -2.63
N SER A 37 5.40 -11.11 -1.48
CA SER A 37 5.06 -12.26 -0.65
C SER A 37 3.69 -12.02 0.00
N ALA A 38 2.95 -13.08 0.30
CA ALA A 38 1.65 -12.97 0.99
C ALA A 38 1.77 -12.17 2.32
N SER A 39 2.89 -12.31 3.04
CA SER A 39 3.18 -11.52 4.24
C SER A 39 3.35 -10.03 3.96
N ASP A 40 3.98 -9.66 2.84
CA ASP A 40 4.18 -8.27 2.45
C ASP A 40 2.85 -7.63 1.98
N ALA A 41 2.05 -8.39 1.24
CA ALA A 41 0.72 -7.97 0.80
C ALA A 41 -0.22 -7.76 2.01
N SER A 42 -0.22 -8.70 2.96
CA SER A 42 -1.00 -8.61 4.19
C SER A 42 -0.59 -7.41 5.05
N GLU A 43 0.70 -7.19 5.28
CA GLU A 43 1.16 -6.05 6.09
C GLU A 43 0.79 -4.72 5.42
N ARG A 44 0.96 -4.63 4.10
CA ARG A 44 0.54 -3.45 3.34
C ARG A 44 -0.97 -3.21 3.45
N ALA A 45 -1.78 -4.25 3.31
CA ALA A 45 -3.23 -4.15 3.41
C ALA A 45 -3.65 -3.68 4.82
N ARG A 46 -2.96 -4.15 5.86
CA ARG A 46 -3.16 -3.72 7.24
C ARG A 46 -2.83 -2.24 7.44
N ILE A 47 -1.73 -1.75 6.86
CA ILE A 47 -1.35 -0.32 6.92
C ILE A 47 -2.41 0.53 6.23
N ILE A 48 -2.83 0.16 5.01
CA ILE A 48 -3.89 0.86 4.26
C ILE A 48 -5.18 0.93 5.07
N ALA A 49 -5.59 -0.18 5.67
CA ALA A 49 -6.79 -0.24 6.50
C ALA A 49 -6.68 0.65 7.75
N MET A 50 -5.52 0.67 8.41
CA MET A 50 -5.29 1.53 9.57
C MET A 50 -5.34 3.02 9.19
N GLU A 51 -4.68 3.41 8.09
CA GLU A 51 -4.68 4.79 7.60
C GLU A 51 -6.08 5.23 7.18
N ALA A 52 -6.80 4.38 6.45
CA ALA A 52 -8.16 4.66 6.03
C ALA A 52 -9.12 4.79 7.22
N ALA A 53 -9.01 3.92 8.23
CA ALA A 53 -9.85 3.98 9.42
C ALA A 53 -9.58 5.23 10.27
N ALA A 54 -8.30 5.62 10.42
CA ALA A 54 -7.93 6.83 11.14
C ALA A 54 -8.42 8.10 10.42
N ASP A 55 -8.30 8.14 9.09
CA ASP A 55 -8.77 9.24 8.25
C ASP A 55 -10.31 9.37 8.30
N GLU A 56 -11.03 8.26 8.15
CA GLU A 56 -12.51 8.25 8.21
C GLU A 56 -13.03 8.67 9.59
N ALA A 57 -12.37 8.22 10.66
CA ALA A 57 -12.75 8.61 12.02
C ALA A 57 -12.29 10.03 12.41
N GLU A 58 -11.53 10.73 11.56
CA GLU A 58 -10.88 12.02 11.85
C GLU A 58 -9.99 11.98 13.12
N ILE A 59 -9.36 10.84 13.39
CA ILE A 59 -8.51 10.61 14.58
C ILE A 59 -7.05 10.47 14.15
N ASP A 60 -6.13 10.98 14.98
CA ASP A 60 -4.71 10.74 14.80
C ASP A 60 -4.41 9.22 14.81
N PRO A 61 -3.75 8.65 13.78
CA PRO A 61 -3.47 7.21 13.70
C PRO A 61 -2.66 6.71 14.90
N ALA A 62 -1.87 7.55 15.56
CA ALA A 62 -1.15 7.21 16.78
C ALA A 62 -2.07 7.02 18.00
N ARG A 63 -3.33 7.40 17.93
CA ARG A 63 -4.36 7.22 18.98
C ARG A 63 -5.25 6.02 18.75
N VAL A 64 -5.38 5.55 17.50
CA VAL A 64 -6.19 4.39 17.12
C VAL A 64 -5.58 3.10 17.67
N ARG A 65 -6.41 2.21 18.21
CA ARG A 65 -6.03 0.91 18.78
C ARG A 65 -6.92 -0.17 18.17
N GLY A 66 -6.38 -1.38 17.98
CA GLY A 66 -7.16 -2.50 17.43
C GLY A 66 -8.42 -2.86 18.24
N ARG A 67 -8.42 -2.62 19.56
CA ARG A 67 -9.59 -2.88 20.41
C ARG A 67 -10.72 -1.85 20.28
N ASP A 68 -10.48 -0.74 19.57
CA ASP A 68 -11.45 0.34 19.46
C ASP A 68 -12.68 -0.17 18.69
N SER A 69 -13.86 0.08 19.25
CA SER A 69 -15.13 -0.32 18.66
C SER A 69 -15.43 0.51 17.42
N LEU A 70 -15.72 -0.15 16.29
CA LEU A 70 -16.01 0.52 15.02
C LEU A 70 -17.16 1.53 15.17
N ARG A 71 -18.29 1.08 15.74
CA ARG A 71 -19.52 1.89 15.93
C ARG A 71 -19.54 2.72 17.22
N GLY A 72 -18.45 2.70 17.99
CA GLY A 72 -18.43 3.26 19.35
C GLY A 72 -17.31 4.25 19.54
N ASP A 73 -16.08 3.74 19.53
CA ASP A 73 -14.88 4.56 19.73
C ASP A 73 -14.47 5.30 18.45
N LEU A 74 -14.67 4.68 17.28
CA LEU A 74 -14.38 5.29 15.98
C LEU A 74 -15.60 5.98 15.34
N ASP A 75 -16.78 5.88 15.97
CA ASP A 75 -18.05 6.47 15.53
C ASP A 75 -18.41 6.21 14.04
N LEU A 76 -17.99 5.05 13.51
CA LEU A 76 -18.32 4.64 12.15
C LEU A 76 -19.76 4.14 12.11
N ASP A 77 -20.67 4.95 11.56
CA ASP A 77 -21.99 4.48 11.20
C ASP A 77 -21.92 3.51 10.01
N ASP A 78 -23.03 2.83 9.70
CA ASP A 78 -23.03 1.80 8.66
C ASP A 78 -22.62 2.37 7.28
N ILE A 79 -22.96 3.62 6.95
CA ILE A 79 -22.56 4.25 5.68
C ILE A 79 -21.06 4.51 5.66
N SER A 80 -20.51 5.09 6.73
CA SER A 80 -19.06 5.30 6.87
C SER A 80 -18.27 3.99 6.88
N LEU A 81 -18.79 2.95 7.53
CA LEU A 81 -18.17 1.62 7.52
C LEU A 81 -18.09 1.04 6.10
N TYR A 82 -19.16 1.09 5.32
CA TYR A 82 -19.13 0.60 3.94
C TYR A 82 -18.31 1.50 2.99
N ALA A 83 -18.25 2.81 3.24
CA ALA A 83 -17.35 3.71 2.51
C ALA A 83 -15.87 3.37 2.78
N LEU A 84 -15.53 3.10 4.05
CA LEU A 84 -14.22 2.63 4.48
C LEU A 84 -13.87 1.30 3.81
N VAL A 85 -14.77 0.32 3.83
CA VAL A 85 -14.58 -0.99 3.17
C VAL A 85 -14.29 -0.80 1.68
N ALA A 86 -15.11 -0.03 0.97
CA ALA A 86 -14.91 0.23 -0.46
C ALA A 86 -13.56 0.89 -0.77
N ARG A 87 -13.08 1.77 0.12
CA ARG A 87 -11.75 2.37 0.02
C ARG A 87 -10.66 1.34 0.23
N ILE A 88 -10.76 0.50 1.25
CA ILE A 88 -9.79 -0.55 1.57
C ILE A 88 -9.72 -1.57 0.42
N GLU A 89 -10.85 -2.07 -0.08
CA GLU A 89 -10.89 -3.01 -1.20
C GLU A 89 -10.19 -2.44 -2.44
N ARG A 90 -10.43 -1.15 -2.74
CA ARG A 90 -9.79 -0.47 -3.86
C ARG A 90 -8.28 -0.30 -3.68
N GLU A 91 -7.84 0.09 -2.50
CA GLU A 91 -6.44 0.47 -2.24
C GLU A 91 -5.55 -0.75 -1.93
N ALA A 92 -6.08 -1.70 -1.17
CA ALA A 92 -5.41 -2.96 -0.85
C ALA A 92 -5.64 -4.06 -1.90
N LYS A 93 -6.53 -3.84 -2.87
CA LYS A 93 -6.89 -4.81 -3.94
C LYS A 93 -7.38 -6.15 -3.37
N VAL A 94 -8.21 -6.07 -2.33
CA VAL A 94 -8.86 -7.22 -1.69
C VAL A 94 -10.36 -7.17 -1.93
N THR A 95 -11.05 -8.26 -1.62
CA THR A 95 -12.52 -8.32 -1.60
C THR A 95 -12.96 -8.86 -0.26
N LEU A 96 -13.91 -8.18 0.36
CA LEU A 96 -14.44 -8.48 1.68
C LEU A 96 -15.92 -8.85 1.54
N ALA A 97 -16.36 -9.90 2.22
CA ALA A 97 -17.75 -10.32 2.14
C ALA A 97 -18.64 -9.43 3.02
N ASP A 98 -19.78 -8.96 2.52
CA ASP A 98 -20.71 -8.14 3.31
C ASP A 98 -21.12 -8.83 4.62
N ALA A 99 -21.34 -10.15 4.58
CA ALA A 99 -21.69 -10.94 5.75
C ALA A 99 -20.57 -10.97 6.81
N GLU A 100 -19.31 -10.79 6.41
CA GLU A 100 -18.17 -10.69 7.32
C GLU A 100 -18.11 -9.29 7.93
N VAL A 101 -18.26 -8.24 7.10
CA VAL A 101 -18.30 -6.84 7.54
C VAL A 101 -19.39 -6.60 8.59
N GLU A 102 -20.55 -7.22 8.43
CA GLU A 102 -21.66 -7.13 9.40
C GLU A 102 -21.31 -7.72 10.78
N THR A 103 -20.33 -8.62 10.86
CA THR A 103 -19.93 -9.26 12.12
C THR A 103 -18.87 -8.48 12.91
N TRP A 104 -18.21 -7.51 12.27
CA TRP A 104 -17.12 -6.78 12.90
C TRP A 104 -17.62 -5.89 14.04
N VAL A 105 -16.91 -5.97 15.16
CA VAL A 105 -17.18 -5.15 16.36
C VAL A 105 -16.05 -4.16 16.58
N SER A 106 -14.81 -4.60 16.38
CA SER A 106 -13.59 -3.86 16.66
C SER A 106 -12.74 -3.64 15.42
N LEU A 107 -11.83 -2.67 15.49
CA LEU A 107 -10.85 -2.44 14.43
C LEU A 107 -9.95 -3.67 14.19
N SER A 108 -9.66 -4.46 15.23
CA SER A 108 -8.92 -5.71 15.09
C SER A 108 -9.63 -6.71 14.17
N ASP A 109 -10.96 -6.82 14.27
CA ASP A 109 -11.74 -7.71 13.39
C ASP A 109 -11.56 -7.30 11.92
N LEU A 110 -11.65 -6.00 11.64
CA LEU A 110 -11.41 -5.44 10.31
C LEU A 110 -9.97 -5.70 9.83
N LEU A 111 -8.96 -5.43 10.66
CA LEU A 111 -7.55 -5.58 10.27
C LEU A 111 -7.17 -7.04 10.03
N ASP A 112 -7.73 -7.97 10.79
CA ASP A 112 -7.47 -9.39 10.63
C ASP A 112 -8.17 -9.94 9.38
N SER A 113 -9.43 -9.54 9.12
CA SER A 113 -10.13 -9.87 7.87
C SER A 113 -9.41 -9.34 6.61
N VAL A 114 -8.92 -8.09 6.65
CA VAL A 114 -8.16 -7.49 5.54
C VAL A 114 -6.84 -8.23 5.31
N SER A 115 -6.15 -8.61 6.39
CA SER A 115 -4.90 -9.39 6.34
C SER A 115 -5.13 -10.78 5.75
N GLU A 116 -6.21 -11.46 6.14
CA GLU A 116 -6.60 -12.75 5.59
C GLU A 116 -6.96 -12.66 4.11
N ALA A 117 -7.76 -11.66 3.72
CA ALA A 117 -8.13 -11.43 2.33
C ALA A 117 -6.90 -11.13 1.45
N ALA A 118 -5.97 -10.31 1.93
CA ALA A 118 -4.74 -9.98 1.22
C ALA A 118 -3.77 -11.18 1.10
N SER A 119 -3.73 -12.05 2.10
CA SER A 119 -2.90 -13.26 2.07
C SER A 119 -3.41 -14.30 1.07
N ASN A 120 -4.71 -14.24 0.74
CA ASN A 120 -5.41 -15.16 -0.16
C ASN A 120 -5.66 -14.58 -1.57
N SER A 121 -5.20 -13.35 -1.84
CA SER A 121 -5.37 -12.62 -3.12
C SER A 121 -4.34 -13.04 -4.17
#